data_AF-A0A2W6RCC4-F1
#
_entry.id   AF-A0A2W6RCC4-F1
#
_cell.length_a   1.000
_cell.length_b   1.000
_cell.length_c   1.000
_cell.angle_alpha   90.00
_cell.angle_beta   90.00
_cell.angle_gamma   90.00
#
_symmetry.space_group_name_H-M   'P 1'
#
loop_
_entity.id
_entity.type
_entity.pdbx_description
1 polymer ?
#
loop_
_entity_poly.entity_id
_entity_poly.type
_entity_poly.pdbx_seq_one_letter_code
_entity_poly.pdbx_strand_id
1 'polypeptide(L)'
;MVDTVQTRPLELECYPMTARPPDLVPGRQSRNWMDAFISRHPYRCLPLNMANTTGWEILCPFGFSAEWNGGPRQEDIVITPDRPQHDLDHFVTSHFSRGVLTMHPQYLFRTPPGWGMMCSGSPNHVKDGIQPLVGLIE
;
A
#
# COMPACT_ATOMS: atom_id res chain seq x y z
N MET A 1 -8.45 -23.77 37.31
CA MET A 1 -7.38 -23.66 36.29
C MET A 1 -7.59 -22.34 35.59
N VAL A 2 -6.75 -21.35 35.90
CA VAL A 2 -6.75 -20.09 35.16
C VAL A 2 -5.95 -20.38 33.90
N ASP A 3 -6.63 -20.50 32.75
CA ASP A 3 -5.94 -20.49 31.46
C ASP A 3 -5.22 -19.15 31.36
N THR A 4 -3.92 -19.20 31.61
CA THR A 4 -3.02 -18.11 31.27
C THR A 4 -2.94 -18.14 29.75
N VAL A 5 -3.83 -17.40 29.09
CA VAL A 5 -3.62 -17.02 27.70
C VAL A 5 -2.26 -16.35 27.69
N GLN A 6 -1.24 -17.08 27.24
CA GLN A 6 0.04 -16.51 26.87
C GLN A 6 -0.30 -15.46 25.81
N THR A 7 -0.33 -14.19 26.20
CA THR A 7 -0.43 -13.07 25.28
C THR A 7 0.89 -13.05 24.52
N ARG A 8 1.00 -13.91 23.51
CA ARG A 8 2.04 -13.76 22.51
C ARG A 8 1.89 -12.33 21.99
N PRO A 9 2.98 -11.55 21.92
CA PRO A 9 2.93 -10.26 21.26
C PRO A 9 2.33 -10.45 19.86
N LEU A 10 1.62 -9.43 19.35
CA LEU A 10 1.12 -9.47 17.99
C LEU A 10 2.31 -9.62 17.04
N GLU A 11 2.43 -10.81 16.44
CA GLU A 11 3.45 -11.13 15.44
C GLU A 11 2.80 -11.09 14.06
N LEU A 12 3.38 -10.32 13.14
CA LEU A 12 3.00 -10.31 11.73
C LEU A 12 4.08 -11.01 10.93
N GLU A 13 3.78 -12.20 10.43
CA GLU A 13 4.70 -12.94 9.56
C GLU A 13 4.48 -12.49 8.11
N CYS A 14 5.58 -12.23 7.40
CA CYS A 14 5.58 -11.80 6.00
C CYS A 14 6.43 -12.77 5.18
N TYR A 15 5.81 -13.49 4.25
CA TYR A 15 6.51 -14.43 3.38
C TYR A 15 6.61 -13.84 1.95
N PRO A 16 7.82 -13.64 1.41
CA PRO A 16 7.98 -13.16 0.04
C PRO A 16 7.52 -14.23 -0.94
N MET A 17 6.68 -13.85 -1.91
CA MET A 17 6.12 -14.76 -2.92
C MET A 17 6.94 -14.77 -4.22
N THR A 18 7.98 -13.94 -4.30
CA THR A 18 8.88 -13.82 -5.46
C THR A 18 10.32 -13.65 -5.00
N ALA A 19 11.29 -13.82 -5.89
CA ALA A 19 12.71 -13.63 -5.58
C ALA A 19 13.08 -12.18 -5.26
N ARG A 20 12.29 -11.21 -5.73
CA ARG A 20 12.51 -9.76 -5.55
C ARG A 20 11.15 -9.08 -5.30
N PRO A 21 10.54 -9.28 -4.12
CA PRO A 21 9.30 -8.60 -3.78
C PRO A 21 9.57 -7.10 -3.63
N PRO A 22 8.54 -6.24 -3.72
CA PRO A 22 8.71 -4.82 -3.46
C PRO A 22 9.21 -4.56 -2.03
N ASP A 23 9.90 -3.44 -1.83
CA ASP A 23 10.43 -3.09 -0.51
C ASP A 23 9.29 -2.85 0.48
N LEU A 24 9.34 -3.54 1.63
CA LEU A 24 8.44 -3.35 2.75
C LEU A 24 9.15 -2.50 3.82
N VAL A 25 8.67 -1.29 4.06
CA VAL A 25 9.32 -0.33 4.97
C VAL A 25 8.34 0.16 6.05
N PRO A 26 8.81 0.55 7.24
CA PRO A 26 7.94 1.18 8.23
C PRO A 26 7.29 2.46 7.68
N GLY A 27 6.08 2.77 8.15
CA GLY A 27 5.42 4.03 7.84
C GLY A 27 6.34 5.23 8.10
N ARG A 28 6.51 6.10 7.10
CA ARG A 28 7.42 7.24 7.18
C ARG A 28 6.66 8.48 7.61
N GLN A 29 7.27 9.37 8.38
CA GLN A 29 6.60 10.61 8.80
C GLN A 29 6.41 11.59 7.63
N SER A 30 7.38 11.69 6.74
CA SER A 30 7.47 12.75 5.73
C SER A 30 6.41 12.64 4.63
N ARG A 31 5.82 13.76 4.23
CA ARG A 31 4.92 13.86 3.06
C ARG A 31 5.29 15.09 2.25
N ASN A 32 5.36 14.93 0.92
CA ASN A 32 5.74 16.02 0.01
C ASN A 32 4.90 17.29 0.21
N TRP A 33 3.58 17.14 0.40
CA TRP A 33 2.68 18.28 0.63
C TRP A 33 2.89 18.93 2.01
N MET A 34 3.29 18.17 3.02
CA MET A 34 3.61 18.70 4.35
C MET A 34 4.96 19.44 4.34
N ASP A 35 5.93 18.93 3.57
CA ASP A 35 7.22 19.58 3.35
C ASP A 35 7.09 20.90 2.57
N ALA A 36 6.15 20.96 1.63
CA ALA A 36 5.83 22.15 0.85
C ALA A 36 5.05 23.22 1.63
N PHE A 37 4.47 22.88 2.79
CA PHE A 37 3.74 23.84 3.62
C PHE A 37 4.70 24.87 4.24
N ILE A 38 4.27 26.14 4.32
CA ILE A 38 5.06 27.19 4.99
C ILE A 38 5.43 26.72 6.40
N SER A 39 6.71 26.82 6.74
CA SER A 39 7.28 26.37 8.03
C SER A 39 6.95 24.93 8.43
N ARG A 40 6.51 24.09 7.47
CA ARG A 40 6.09 22.69 7.65
C ARG A 40 5.13 22.47 8.83
N HIS A 41 4.22 23.44 9.04
CA HIS A 41 3.26 23.44 10.16
C HIS A 41 2.46 22.13 10.35
N PRO A 42 2.08 21.37 9.29
CA PRO A 42 1.38 20.10 9.46
C PRO A 42 2.11 19.09 10.37
N TYR A 43 3.45 19.07 10.39
CA TYR A 43 4.22 18.20 11.29
C TYR A 43 4.10 18.58 12.77
N ARG A 44 3.42 19.68 13.12
CA ARG A 44 3.13 20.03 14.52
C ARG A 44 1.88 19.32 15.05
N CYS A 45 1.07 18.72 14.17
CA CYS A 45 -0.07 17.91 14.54
C CYS A 45 0.40 16.49 14.88
N LEU A 46 0.51 16.18 16.17
CA LEU A 46 0.92 14.84 16.63
C LEU A 46 0.03 13.71 16.05
N PRO A 47 -1.31 13.82 16.03
CA PRO A 47 -2.16 12.80 15.39
C PRO A 47 -1.82 12.53 13.92
N LEU A 48 -1.44 13.57 13.17
CA LEU A 48 -1.08 13.45 11.76
C LEU A 48 0.25 12.71 11.59
N ASN A 49 1.24 13.04 12.41
CA ASN A 49 2.52 12.34 12.41
C ASN A 49 2.38 10.87 12.80
N MET A 50 1.62 10.59 13.87
CA MET A 50 1.34 9.23 14.32
C MET A 50 0.71 8.42 13.19
N ALA A 51 -0.32 8.98 12.53
CA ALA A 51 -0.96 8.35 11.38
C ALA A 51 0.02 8.06 10.25
N ASN A 52 0.90 9.02 9.90
CA ASN A 52 1.89 8.82 8.83
C ASN A 52 2.85 7.65 9.10
N THR A 53 3.15 7.39 10.37
CA THR A 53 4.05 6.32 10.82
C THR A 53 3.34 5.02 11.21
N THR A 54 2.01 4.95 11.09
CA THR A 54 1.26 3.75 11.44
C THR A 54 1.45 2.67 10.36
N GLY A 55 1.85 1.47 10.79
CA GLY A 55 1.93 0.30 9.94
C GLY A 55 3.19 0.28 9.04
N TRP A 56 3.06 -0.39 7.91
CA TRP A 56 4.13 -0.62 6.94
C TRP A 56 3.66 -0.20 5.54
N GLU A 57 4.59 0.29 4.73
CA GLU A 57 4.39 0.66 3.33
C GLU A 57 5.07 -0.36 2.42
N ILE A 58 4.35 -0.83 1.41
CA ILE A 58 4.93 -1.58 0.28
C ILE A 58 5.24 -0.55 -0.80
N LEU A 59 6.51 -0.39 -1.15
CA LEU A 59 6.95 0.61 -2.11
C LEU A 59 6.73 0.13 -3.54
N CYS A 60 6.32 1.04 -4.42
CA CYS A 60 6.25 0.76 -5.85
C CYS A 60 7.67 0.56 -6.39
N PRO A 61 8.02 -0.63 -6.93
CA PRO A 61 9.41 -0.97 -7.26
C PRO A 61 9.94 -0.28 -8.52
N PHE A 62 9.06 0.33 -9.31
CA PHE A 62 9.40 1.08 -10.53
C PHE A 62 8.29 2.09 -10.88
N GLY A 63 8.62 3.08 -11.70
CA GLY A 63 7.65 4.05 -12.20
C GLY A 63 6.85 3.52 -13.40
N PHE A 64 5.57 3.88 -13.46
CA PHE A 64 4.69 3.63 -14.58
C PHE A 64 3.57 4.68 -14.64
N SER A 65 2.96 4.81 -15.81
CA SER A 65 1.76 5.61 -16.04
C SER A 65 0.57 4.68 -16.29
N ALA A 66 -0.62 5.07 -15.81
CA ALA A 66 -1.87 4.38 -16.07
C ALA A 66 -2.90 5.39 -16.58
N GLU A 67 -3.49 5.12 -17.73
CA GLU A 67 -4.48 5.97 -18.37
C GLU A 67 -5.80 5.22 -18.49
N TRP A 68 -6.88 5.80 -17.96
CA TRP A 68 -8.23 5.23 -18.06
C TRP A 68 -9.10 6.10 -18.96
N ASN A 69 -9.69 5.50 -20.00
CA ASN A 69 -10.53 6.21 -20.97
C ASN A 69 -11.99 6.43 -20.49
N GLY A 70 -12.34 6.00 -19.27
CA GLY A 70 -13.69 6.07 -18.69
C GLY A 70 -14.60 4.87 -18.97
N GLY A 71 -14.13 3.91 -19.77
CA GLY A 71 -14.88 2.70 -20.12
C GLY A 71 -14.90 1.63 -19.02
N PRO A 72 -15.81 0.65 -19.10
CA PRO A 72 -16.02 -0.32 -18.03
C PRO A 72 -15.10 -1.54 -18.08
N ARG A 73 -14.30 -1.74 -19.13
CA ARG A 73 -13.54 -2.98 -19.38
C ARG A 73 -12.12 -2.92 -18.81
N GLN A 74 -11.38 -4.02 -18.93
CA GLN A 74 -9.99 -4.07 -18.45
C GLN A 74 -9.06 -3.33 -19.42
N GLU A 75 -9.28 -3.48 -20.73
CA GLU A 75 -8.51 -2.81 -21.78
C GLU A 75 -8.71 -1.30 -21.83
N ASP A 76 -9.70 -0.77 -21.10
CA ASP A 76 -9.95 0.66 -20.98
C ASP A 76 -8.92 1.36 -20.09
N ILE A 77 -8.08 0.58 -19.36
CA ILE A 77 -6.91 1.06 -18.63
C ILE A 77 -5.65 0.61 -19.37
N VAL A 78 -4.85 1.57 -19.83
CA VAL A 78 -3.54 1.31 -20.44
C VAL A 78 -2.45 1.60 -19.43
N ILE A 79 -1.62 0.60 -19.14
CA ILE A 79 -0.48 0.70 -18.23
C ILE A 79 0.80 0.75 -19.06
N THR A 80 1.60 1.81 -18.90
CA THR A 80 2.86 2.01 -19.63
C THR A 80 4.00 2.20 -18.62
N PRO A 81 5.02 1.32 -18.62
CA PRO A 81 6.13 1.46 -17.68
C PRO A 81 7.09 2.57 -18.14
N ASP A 82 7.65 3.33 -17.21
CA ASP A 82 8.56 4.46 -17.53
C ASP A 82 9.88 3.97 -18.18
N ARG A 83 10.22 2.70 -17.93
CA ARG A 83 11.37 1.99 -18.50
C ARG A 83 10.96 0.55 -18.79
N PRO A 84 11.62 -0.17 -19.72
CA PRO A 84 11.31 -1.58 -19.98
C PRO A 84 11.30 -2.39 -18.69
N GLN A 85 10.16 -3.01 -18.38
CA GLN A 85 9.98 -3.81 -17.18
C GLN A 85 9.38 -5.17 -17.52
N HIS A 86 10.13 -6.24 -17.23
CA HIS A 86 9.74 -7.60 -17.61
C HIS A 86 8.61 -8.15 -16.72
N ASP A 87 8.57 -7.71 -15.46
CA ASP A 87 7.62 -8.19 -14.45
C ASP A 87 6.44 -7.21 -14.24
N LEU A 88 6.08 -6.40 -15.25
CA LEU A 88 5.04 -5.38 -15.12
C LEU A 88 3.69 -5.99 -14.73
N ASP A 89 3.23 -6.99 -15.50
CA ASP A 89 1.92 -7.63 -15.30
C ASP A 89 1.85 -8.47 -14.02
N HIS A 90 2.99 -8.81 -13.43
CA HIS A 90 3.04 -9.48 -12.14
C HIS A 90 2.84 -8.50 -10.98
N PHE A 91 3.14 -7.22 -11.19
CA PHE A 91 3.03 -6.21 -10.14
C PHE A 91 1.77 -5.35 -10.29
N VAL A 92 1.40 -4.92 -11.50
CA VAL A 92 0.27 -3.99 -11.69
C VAL A 92 -0.60 -4.41 -12.87
N THR A 93 -1.91 -4.51 -12.63
CA THR A 93 -2.88 -4.95 -13.64
C THR A 93 -4.23 -4.26 -13.49
N SER A 94 -5.02 -4.24 -14.57
CA SER A 94 -6.44 -3.85 -14.52
C SER A 94 -7.34 -5.05 -14.22
N HIS A 95 -7.25 -5.64 -13.02
CA HIS A 95 -7.93 -6.90 -12.70
C HIS A 95 -9.46 -6.75 -12.55
N PHE A 96 -9.93 -5.70 -11.86
CA PHE A 96 -11.34 -5.51 -11.53
C PHE A 96 -12.13 -4.72 -12.57
N SER A 97 -11.49 -4.24 -13.64
CA SER A 97 -12.07 -3.35 -14.66
C SER A 97 -12.63 -2.04 -14.07
N ARG A 98 -13.42 -1.27 -14.84
CA ARG A 98 -14.14 -0.07 -14.36
C ARG A 98 -13.27 0.98 -13.65
N GLY A 99 -12.06 1.22 -14.13
CA GLY A 99 -11.15 2.21 -13.55
C GLY A 99 -10.40 1.76 -12.29
N VAL A 100 -10.45 0.47 -11.94
CA VAL A 100 -9.71 -0.07 -10.79
C VAL A 100 -8.36 -0.64 -11.22
N LEU A 101 -7.29 -0.10 -10.64
CA LEU A 101 -5.93 -0.57 -10.79
C LEU A 101 -5.54 -1.45 -9.60
N THR A 102 -5.07 -2.67 -9.86
CA THR A 102 -4.58 -3.61 -8.84
C THR A 102 -3.06 -3.59 -8.82
N MET A 103 -2.48 -3.35 -7.65
CA MET A 103 -1.04 -3.54 -7.40
C MET A 103 -0.86 -4.74 -6.47
N HIS A 104 -0.10 -5.73 -6.91
CA HIS A 104 0.13 -6.97 -6.18
C HIS A 104 1.26 -6.79 -5.17
N PRO A 105 1.04 -7.10 -3.88
CA PRO A 105 2.04 -6.88 -2.84
C PRO A 105 3.24 -7.82 -2.96
N GLN A 106 3.08 -8.97 -3.61
CA GLN A 106 4.07 -10.06 -3.66
C GLN A 106 4.53 -10.59 -2.29
N TYR A 107 3.68 -10.43 -1.27
CA TYR A 107 3.84 -11.01 0.06
C TYR A 107 2.58 -11.78 0.45
N LEU A 108 2.78 -12.87 1.17
CA LEU A 108 1.75 -13.52 1.97
C LEU A 108 1.92 -13.07 3.42
N PHE A 109 0.91 -12.43 3.96
CA PHE A 109 0.89 -11.99 5.35
C PHE A 109 0.14 -13.01 6.21
N ARG A 110 0.62 -13.28 7.42
CA ARG A 110 -0.08 -14.11 8.40
C ARG A 110 -0.12 -13.41 9.75
N THR A 111 -1.33 -13.33 10.30
CA THR A 111 -1.59 -12.87 11.66
C THR A 111 -1.98 -14.05 12.57
N PRO A 112 -1.89 -13.89 13.90
CA PRO A 112 -2.42 -14.88 14.82
C PRO A 112 -3.96 -14.96 14.71
N PRO A 113 -4.58 -16.09 15.08
CA PRO A 113 -6.03 -16.21 15.09
C PRO A 113 -6.72 -15.09 15.87
N GLY A 114 -7.81 -14.56 15.31
CA GLY A 114 -8.58 -13.45 15.90
C GLY A 114 -8.06 -12.05 15.57
N TRP A 115 -7.04 -11.94 14.70
CA TRP A 115 -6.51 -10.66 14.22
C TRP A 115 -6.63 -10.56 12.70
N GLY A 116 -7.23 -9.47 12.23
CA GLY A 116 -7.17 -9.04 10.83
C GLY A 116 -6.19 -7.89 10.64
N MET A 117 -5.82 -7.62 9.39
CA MET A 117 -5.01 -6.45 9.02
C MET A 117 -5.83 -5.47 8.20
N MET A 118 -5.64 -4.18 8.46
CA MET A 118 -6.16 -3.13 7.60
C MET A 118 -5.18 -2.91 6.45
N CYS A 119 -5.62 -3.15 5.21
CA CYS A 119 -4.91 -2.79 4.00
C CYS A 119 -5.49 -1.48 3.45
N SER A 120 -4.63 -0.51 3.18
CA SER A 120 -5.01 0.82 2.68
C SER A 120 -3.83 1.48 1.96
N GLY A 121 -4.06 2.64 1.34
CA GLY A 121 -2.94 3.49 0.90
C GLY A 121 -2.23 4.14 2.08
N SER A 122 -0.99 4.60 1.87
CA SER A 122 -0.20 5.25 2.92
C SER A 122 -0.96 6.46 3.49
N PRO A 123 -1.11 6.55 4.83
CA PRO A 123 -1.87 7.63 5.46
C PRO A 123 -1.36 9.01 5.04
N ASN A 124 -2.29 9.91 4.69
CA ASN A 124 -2.01 11.28 4.24
C ASN A 124 -1.05 11.36 3.04
N HIS A 125 -0.83 10.28 2.30
CA HIS A 125 -0.02 10.27 1.09
C HIS A 125 -0.93 10.35 -0.14
N VAL A 126 -1.50 11.52 -0.34
CA VAL A 126 -2.44 11.77 -1.44
C VAL A 126 -1.70 11.72 -2.77
N LYS A 127 -2.26 10.97 -3.72
CA LYS A 127 -1.83 10.95 -5.12
C LYS A 127 -2.97 11.46 -5.98
N ASP A 128 -2.67 12.41 -6.86
CA ASP A 128 -3.65 12.91 -7.82
C ASP A 128 -4.09 11.81 -8.80
N GLY A 129 -5.38 11.83 -9.18
CA GLY A 129 -5.96 10.91 -10.16
C GLY A 129 -6.23 9.48 -9.69
N ILE A 130 -5.89 9.12 -8.45
CA ILE A 130 -6.16 7.77 -7.92
C ILE A 130 -6.41 7.80 -6.41
N GLN A 131 -7.40 7.04 -5.95
CA GLN A 131 -7.70 6.86 -4.54
C GLN A 131 -7.51 5.40 -4.14
N PRO A 132 -6.79 5.10 -3.05
CA PRO A 132 -6.67 3.74 -2.56
C PRO A 132 -8.02 3.26 -1.99
N LEU A 133 -8.36 2.00 -2.27
CA LEU A 133 -9.39 1.28 -1.53
C LEU A 133 -8.85 0.86 -0.17
N VAL A 134 -9.76 0.64 0.78
CA VAL A 134 -9.45 0.20 2.14
C VAL A 134 -10.21 -1.08 2.42
N GLY A 135 -9.54 -2.08 2.99
CA GLY A 135 -10.14 -3.37 3.28
C GLY A 135 -9.49 -4.06 4.48
N LEU A 136 -10.30 -4.83 5.21
CA LEU A 136 -9.81 -5.76 6.22
C LEU A 136 -9.45 -7.09 5.54
N ILE A 137 -8.25 -7.61 5.80
CA ILE A 137 -7.74 -8.87 5.24
C ILE A 137 -7.32 -9.82 6.37
N GLU A 138 -7.45 -11.13 6.14
CA GLU A 138 -7.08 -12.23 7.05
C GLU A 138 -6.27 -13.29 6.30
#